data_AF-A0A7J6RYL9-F1
#
_entry.id   AF-A0A7J6RYL9-F1
#
_cell.length_a   1.000
_cell.length_b   1.000
_cell.length_c   1.000
_cell.angle_alpha   90.00
_cell.angle_beta   90.00
_cell.angle_gamma   90.00
#
_symmetry.space_group_name_H-M   'P 1'
#
loop_
_entity.id
_entity.type
_entity.pdbx_description
1 polymer ?
#
loop_
_entity_poly.entity_id
_entity_poly.type
_entity_poly.pdbx_seq_one_letter_code
_entity_poly.pdbx_strand_id
1 'polypeptide(L)'
;MAAPADTAKDVARVMLIRGARVPVAKVFDSDGKNVLDISINNTVAIENSQLVAVWTDLDHRVRTLGRVIKYWAKRRQINNRSQGTFSTYTLILQLVYLLQTRQNPILPLYKDMELFATAEDESSSEG
;
A
#
# COMPACT_ATOMS: atom_id res chain seq x y z
N MET A 1 31.23 25.58 -11.50
CA MET A 1 30.58 24.29 -11.18
C MET A 1 29.12 24.62 -10.87
N ALA A 2 28.21 24.44 -11.83
CA ALA A 2 26.80 24.81 -11.67
C ALA A 2 26.08 23.74 -10.82
N ALA A 3 25.29 24.19 -9.84
CA ALA A 3 24.40 23.31 -9.06
C ALA A 3 23.42 22.58 -10.00
N PRO A 4 23.01 21.34 -9.70
CA PRO A 4 21.98 20.67 -10.49
C PRO A 4 20.71 21.51 -10.41
N ALA A 5 20.17 21.89 -11.58
CA ALA A 5 18.88 22.57 -11.66
C ALA A 5 17.85 21.71 -10.94
N ASP A 6 17.23 22.30 -9.91
CA ASP A 6 16.11 21.73 -9.18
C ASP A 6 15.00 21.40 -10.18
N THR A 7 14.95 20.14 -10.61
CA THR A 7 14.00 19.69 -11.63
C THR A 7 12.70 19.30 -10.93
N ALA A 8 12.13 20.24 -10.18
CA ALA A 8 10.74 20.16 -9.80
C ALA A 8 9.94 20.18 -11.11
N LYS A 9 9.46 19.01 -11.55
CA LYS A 9 8.61 18.95 -12.73
C LYS A 9 7.33 19.72 -12.45
N ASP A 10 7.07 20.75 -13.25
CA ASP A 10 5.88 21.58 -13.11
C ASP A 10 4.60 20.75 -13.22
N VAL A 11 3.62 21.09 -12.39
CA VAL A 11 2.27 20.53 -12.46
C VAL A 11 1.62 21.02 -13.74
N ALA A 12 1.34 20.12 -14.68
CA ALA A 12 0.76 20.46 -15.96
C ALA A 12 -0.76 20.28 -15.99
N ARG A 13 -1.29 19.26 -15.29
CA ARG A 13 -2.72 18.94 -15.34
C ARG A 13 -3.21 18.28 -14.07
N VAL A 14 -4.42 18.66 -13.62
CA VAL A 14 -5.16 17.98 -12.56
C VAL A 14 -6.44 17.36 -13.14
N MET A 15 -6.67 16.08 -12.86
CA MET A 15 -7.87 15.33 -13.27
C MET A 15 -8.64 14.86 -12.04
N LEU A 16 -9.94 15.19 -11.97
CA LEU A 16 -10.80 14.76 -10.88
C LEU A 16 -11.56 13.48 -11.23
N ILE A 17 -11.38 12.42 -10.44
CA ILE A 17 -12.12 11.17 -10.53
C ILE A 17 -13.22 11.19 -9.46
N ARG A 18 -14.39 11.72 -9.81
CA ARG A 18 -15.51 11.90 -8.87
C ARG A 18 -16.41 10.67 -8.70
N GLY A 19 -16.48 9.80 -9.72
CA GLY A 19 -17.35 8.62 -9.72
C GLY A 19 -16.81 7.41 -8.97
N ALA A 20 -15.64 7.51 -8.34
CA ALA A 20 -15.08 6.44 -7.52
C ALA A 20 -15.65 6.48 -6.10
N ARG A 21 -15.64 5.34 -5.39
CA ARG A 21 -16.05 5.24 -3.98
C ARG A 21 -15.34 6.26 -3.08
N VAL A 22 -14.05 6.49 -3.33
CA VAL A 22 -13.27 7.58 -2.73
C VAL A 22 -12.86 8.50 -3.87
N PRO A 23 -13.33 9.75 -3.90
CA PRO A 23 -12.92 10.72 -4.91
C PRO A 23 -11.41 10.99 -4.86
N VAL A 24 -10.77 11.04 -6.04
CA VAL A 24 -9.32 11.27 -6.16
C VAL A 24 -9.04 12.36 -7.18
N ALA A 25 -8.17 13.31 -6.83
CA ALA A 25 -7.55 14.23 -7.78
C ALA A 25 -6.18 13.68 -8.20
N LYS A 26 -6.02 13.39 -9.49
CA LYS A 26 -4.75 12.93 -10.07
C LYS A 26 -4.00 14.10 -10.67
N VAL A 27 -2.75 14.26 -10.31
CA VAL A 27 -1.87 15.33 -10.78
C VAL A 27 -0.85 14.74 -11.75
N PHE A 28 -0.72 15.38 -12.90
CA PHE A 28 0.17 14.96 -13.97
C PHE A 28 1.26 15.99 -14.21
N ASP A 29 2.48 15.50 -14.45
CA ASP A 29 3.60 16.33 -14.91
C ASP A 29 3.44 16.72 -16.39
N SER A 30 4.34 17.56 -16.89
CA SER A 30 4.41 17.98 -18.30
C SER A 30 4.60 16.81 -19.29
N ASP A 31 5.15 15.68 -18.85
CA ASP A 31 5.28 14.45 -19.64
C ASP A 31 3.97 13.62 -19.64
N GLY A 32 2.92 14.08 -18.96
CA GLY A 32 1.66 13.35 -18.82
C GLY A 32 1.71 12.14 -17.89
N LYS A 33 2.76 12.00 -17.07
CA LYS A 33 2.88 10.95 -16.05
C LYS A 33 2.11 11.36 -14.81
N ASN A 34 1.34 10.42 -14.25
CA ASN A 34 0.71 10.64 -12.95
C ASN A 34 1.80 10.69 -11.88
N VAL A 35 1.93 11.82 -11.21
CA VAL A 35 2.94 12.05 -10.18
C VAL A 35 2.36 12.03 -8.77
N LEU A 36 1.07 12.29 -8.62
CA LEU A 36 0.42 12.39 -7.31
C LEU A 36 -1.08 12.09 -7.40
N ASP A 37 -1.56 11.25 -6.49
CA ASP A 37 -2.98 11.00 -6.25
C ASP A 37 -3.37 11.64 -4.90
N ILE A 38 -4.31 12.59 -4.92
CA ILE A 38 -4.82 13.29 -3.73
C ILE A 38 -6.23 12.78 -3.41
N SER A 39 -6.46 12.33 -2.18
CA SER A 39 -7.78 11.99 -1.66
C SER A 39 -7.99 12.65 -0.31
N ILE A 40 -9.24 12.98 0.02
CA ILE A 40 -9.60 13.69 1.27
C ILE A 40 -10.21 12.67 2.24
N ASN A 41 -9.79 12.73 3.51
CA ASN A 41 -10.32 11.92 4.62
C ASN A 41 -10.31 10.40 4.37
N ASN A 42 -9.33 9.91 3.61
CA ASN A 42 -9.17 8.48 3.35
C ASN A 42 -8.32 7.82 4.45
N THR A 43 -8.80 7.87 5.69
CA THR A 43 -8.11 7.32 6.88
C THR A 43 -7.85 5.81 6.73
N VAL A 44 -8.78 5.09 6.13
CA VAL A 44 -8.64 3.66 5.80
C VAL A 44 -7.40 3.37 4.95
N ALA A 45 -7.02 4.26 4.01
CA ALA A 45 -5.80 4.06 3.22
C ALA A 45 -4.52 4.26 4.06
N ILE A 46 -4.58 5.12 5.09
CA ILE A 46 -3.47 5.33 6.04
C ILE A 46 -3.27 4.06 6.86
N GLU A 47 -4.34 3.56 7.49
CA GLU A 47 -4.33 2.32 8.28
C GLU A 47 -3.84 1.12 7.46
N ASN A 48 -4.34 0.95 6.23
CA ASN A 48 -3.89 -0.13 5.34
C ASN A 48 -2.39 -0.02 5.01
N SER A 49 -1.87 1.20 4.85
CA SER A 49 -0.43 1.41 4.56
C SER A 49 0.43 1.08 5.78
N GLN A 50 -0.02 1.45 6.98
CA GLN A 50 0.61 1.09 8.24
C GLN A 50 0.60 -0.43 8.47
N LEU A 51 -0.53 -1.09 8.24
CA LEU A 51 -0.66 -2.54 8.38
C LEU A 51 0.27 -3.28 7.40
N VAL A 52 0.40 -2.81 6.16
CA VAL A 52 1.37 -3.37 5.21
C VAL A 52 2.80 -3.16 5.68
N ALA A 53 3.12 -2.02 6.28
CA ALA A 53 4.45 -1.77 6.84
C ALA A 53 4.76 -2.79 7.95
N VAL A 54 3.84 -2.98 8.89
CA VAL A 54 3.96 -3.99 9.97
C VAL A 54 4.27 -5.37 9.40
N TRP A 55 3.50 -5.87 8.43
CA TRP A 55 3.80 -7.17 7.82
C TRP A 55 5.18 -7.23 7.16
N THR A 56 5.63 -6.16 6.52
CA THR A 56 6.96 -6.13 5.89
C THR A 56 8.11 -6.07 6.89
N ASP A 57 7.85 -5.54 8.09
CA ASP A 57 8.83 -5.44 9.16
C ASP A 57 8.89 -6.73 9.98
N LEU A 58 7.76 -7.45 10.12
CA LEU A 58 7.71 -8.77 10.73
C LEU A 58 8.51 -9.81 9.95
N ASP A 59 8.46 -9.80 8.62
CA ASP A 59 9.23 -10.74 7.80
C ASP A 59 9.63 -10.17 6.43
N HIS A 60 10.94 -10.13 6.16
CA HIS A 60 11.52 -9.60 4.92
C HIS A 60 11.00 -10.30 3.65
N ARG A 61 10.54 -11.56 3.74
CA ARG A 61 10.00 -12.31 2.60
C ARG A 61 8.71 -11.69 2.08
N VAL A 62 7.94 -11.01 2.92
CA VAL A 62 6.72 -10.28 2.52
C VAL A 62 7.05 -9.23 1.47
N ARG A 63 8.13 -8.45 1.69
CA ARG A 63 8.58 -7.41 0.76
C ARG A 63 9.04 -8.01 -0.57
N THR A 64 9.84 -9.08 -0.52
CA THR A 64 10.37 -9.75 -1.70
C THR A 64 9.24 -10.39 -2.52
N LEU A 65 8.39 -11.20 -1.90
CA LEU A 65 7.25 -11.85 -2.54
C LEU A 65 6.23 -10.84 -3.05
N GLY A 66 5.99 -9.75 -2.30
CA GLY A 66 5.11 -8.65 -2.70
C GLY A 66 5.57 -7.98 -4.00
N ARG A 67 6.88 -7.79 -4.19
CA ARG A 67 7.43 -7.27 -5.46
C ARG A 67 7.25 -8.27 -6.59
N VAL A 68 7.51 -9.56 -6.35
CA VAL A 68 7.36 -10.63 -7.34
C VAL A 68 5.92 -10.75 -7.81
N ILE A 69 4.95 -10.87 -6.90
CA ILE A 69 3.53 -11.02 -7.24
C ILE A 69 3.00 -9.77 -7.96
N LYS A 70 3.42 -8.57 -7.55
CA LYS A 70 3.05 -7.32 -8.22
C LYS A 70 3.59 -7.27 -9.66
N TYR A 71 4.84 -7.67 -9.86
CA TYR A 71 5.46 -7.71 -11.18
C TYR A 71 4.77 -8.73 -12.09
N TRP A 72 4.55 -9.95 -11.59
CA TRP A 72 3.83 -11.01 -12.30
C TRP A 72 2.41 -10.56 -12.68
N ALA A 73 1.64 -10.02 -11.73
CA ALA A 73 0.27 -9.56 -11.97
C ALA A 73 0.21 -8.40 -12.98
N LYS A 74 1.20 -7.48 -12.95
CA LYS A 74 1.33 -6.43 -13.96
C LYS A 74 1.60 -7.01 -15.36
N ARG A 75 2.50 -7.99 -15.47
CA ARG A 75 2.81 -8.68 -16.75
C ARG A 75 1.61 -9.45 -17.30
N ARG A 76 0.75 -9.96 -16.42
CA ARG A 76 -0.51 -10.64 -16.76
C ARG A 76 -1.69 -9.70 -16.98
N GLN A 77 -1.50 -8.38 -16.83
CA GLN A 77 -2.56 -7.37 -16.93
C GLN A 77 -3.74 -7.55 -15.95
N ILE A 78 -3.48 -8.15 -14.78
CA ILE A 78 -4.50 -8.40 -13.74
C ILE A 78 -4.30 -7.53 -12.49
N ASN A 79 -3.54 -6.43 -12.60
CA ASN A 79 -3.29 -5.47 -11.53
C ASN A 79 -3.70 -4.05 -11.94
N ASN A 80 -5.00 -3.88 -12.21
CA ASN A 80 -5.60 -2.58 -12.53
C ASN A 80 -7.05 -2.53 -12.04
N ARG A 81 -7.24 -1.97 -10.84
CA ARG A 81 -8.56 -1.84 -10.21
C ARG A 81 -9.55 -1.03 -11.03
N SER A 82 -9.09 0.00 -11.75
CA SER A 82 -9.94 0.82 -12.60
C SER A 82 -10.51 0.07 -13.81
N GLN A 83 -9.91 -1.07 -14.18
CA GLN A 83 -10.34 -1.95 -15.27
C GLN A 83 -11.02 -3.23 -14.74
N GLY A 84 -11.48 -3.23 -13.49
CA GLY A 84 -12.19 -4.38 -12.90
C GLY A 84 -11.31 -5.53 -12.41
N THR A 85 -9.98 -5.43 -12.52
CA THR A 85 -9.05 -6.46 -12.01
C THR A 85 -8.58 -6.16 -10.58
N PHE A 86 -7.61 -6.92 -10.07
CA PHE A 86 -7.14 -6.76 -8.70
C PHE A 86 -6.44 -5.42 -8.47
N SER A 87 -6.56 -4.89 -7.26
CA SER A 87 -5.70 -3.80 -6.79
C SER A 87 -4.38 -4.38 -6.28
N THR A 88 -3.34 -3.54 -6.18
CA THR A 88 -2.08 -3.96 -5.55
C THR A 88 -2.31 -4.37 -4.10
N TYR A 89 -3.16 -3.66 -3.36
CA TYR A 89 -3.49 -4.03 -1.98
C TYR A 89 -4.16 -5.41 -1.88
N THR A 90 -5.10 -5.72 -2.79
CA THR A 90 -5.74 -7.03 -2.85
C THR A 90 -4.72 -8.14 -3.05
N LEU A 91 -3.73 -7.97 -3.94
CA LEU A 91 -2.67 -8.95 -4.14
C LEU A 91 -1.81 -9.14 -2.89
N ILE A 92 -1.54 -8.06 -2.14
CA ILE A 92 -0.80 -8.14 -0.87
C ILE A 92 -1.61 -8.88 0.19
N LEU A 93 -2.91 -8.65 0.30
CA LEU A 93 -3.77 -9.40 1.23
C LEU A 93 -3.79 -10.90 0.92
N GLN A 94 -3.85 -11.28 -0.36
CA GLN A 94 -3.76 -12.68 -0.77
C GLN A 94 -2.41 -13.31 -0.40
N LEU A 95 -1.31 -12.56 -0.58
CA LEU A 95 0.01 -13.00 -0.15
C LEU A 95 0.09 -13.19 1.37
N VAL A 96 -0.38 -12.22 2.15
CA VAL A 96 -0.36 -12.29 3.61
C VAL A 96 -1.19 -13.49 4.10
N TYR A 97 -2.39 -13.68 3.54
CA TYR A 97 -3.22 -14.84 3.85
C TYR A 97 -2.50 -16.16 3.57
N LEU A 98 -1.83 -16.28 2.42
CA LEU A 98 -1.01 -17.46 2.11
C LEU A 98 0.09 -17.68 3.15
N LEU A 99 0.75 -16.61 3.62
CA LEU A 99 1.83 -16.70 4.61
C LEU A 99 1.33 -17.04 6.02
N GLN A 100 0.09 -16.67 6.36
CA GLN A 100 -0.57 -17.00 7.62
C GLN A 100 -1.12 -18.43 7.65
N THR A 101 -1.57 -18.97 6.52
CA THR A 101 -2.29 -20.26 6.44
C THR A 101 -1.43 -21.44 6.01
N ARG A 102 -0.10 -21.27 5.98
CA ARG A 102 0.83 -22.37 5.71
C ARG A 102 0.77 -23.40 6.83
N GLN A 103 1.16 -24.64 6.53
CA GLN A 103 1.37 -25.68 7.55
C GLN A 103 2.36 -25.22 8.64
N ASN A 104 3.38 -24.44 8.24
CA ASN A 104 4.23 -23.69 9.17
C ASN A 104 4.06 -22.19 8.89
N PRO A 105 3.20 -21.49 9.66
CA PRO A 105 2.90 -20.07 9.46
C PRO A 105 4.16 -19.19 9.49
N ILE A 106 4.23 -18.26 8.55
CA ILE A 106 5.33 -17.29 8.46
C ILE A 106 4.94 -15.97 9.15
N LEU A 107 3.67 -15.59 9.06
CA LEU A 107 3.13 -14.41 9.72
C LEU A 107 2.11 -14.83 10.78
N PRO A 108 2.01 -14.08 11.90
CA PRO A 108 0.93 -14.27 12.86
C PRO A 108 -0.43 -13.89 12.24
N LEU A 109 -1.52 -14.41 12.82
CA LEU A 109 -2.86 -13.97 12.43
C LEU A 109 -3.09 -12.54 12.91
N TYR A 110 -3.98 -11.84 12.22
CA TYR A 110 -4.33 -10.46 12.56
C TYR A 110 -4.84 -10.31 14.00
N LYS A 111 -5.68 -11.26 14.45
CA LYS A 111 -6.20 -11.27 15.83
C LYS A 111 -5.10 -11.38 16.88
N ASP A 112 -4.06 -12.17 16.59
CA ASP A 112 -2.96 -12.36 17.51
C ASP A 112 -2.14 -11.06 17.62
N MET A 113 -1.98 -10.33 16.52
CA MET A 113 -1.31 -9.02 16.52
C MET A 113 -2.08 -7.95 17.33
N GLU A 114 -3.42 -7.93 17.25
CA GLU A 114 -4.25 -7.02 18.06
C GLU A 114 -4.10 -7.29 19.57
N LEU A 115 -4.08 -8.58 19.95
CA LEU A 115 -3.90 -8.99 21.35
C LEU A 115 -2.57 -8.51 21.94
N PHE A 116 -1.47 -8.56 21.16
CA PHE A 116 -0.16 -8.04 21.61
C PHE A 116 -0.15 -6.52 21.76
N ALA A 117 -0.79 -5.80 20.84
CA ALA A 117 -0.86 -4.33 20.92
C ALA A 117 -1.63 -3.88 22.17
N THR A 118 -2.75 -4.52 22.49
CA THR A 118 -3.55 -4.17 23.68
C THR A 118 -2.84 -4.51 24.99
N ALA A 119 -2.02 -5.57 25.02
CA ALA A 119 -1.29 -5.97 26.22
C ALA A 119 -0.13 -5.02 26.56
N GLU A 120 0.53 -4.44 25.54
CA GLU A 120 1.60 -3.45 25.73
C GLU A 120 1.06 -2.12 26.28
N ASP A 121 -0.13 -1.70 25.84
CA ASP A 121 -0.82 -0.49 26.32
C ASP A 121 -1.22 -0.61 27.80
N GLU A 122 -1.69 -1.78 28.23
CA GLU A 122 -2.03 -2.05 29.65
C GLU A 122 -0.77 -2.05 30.53
N SER A 123 0.31 -2.68 30.08
CA SER A 123 1.58 -2.74 30.83
C SER A 123 2.30 -1.39 30.97
N SER A 124 2.04 -0.45 30.04
CA SER A 124 2.61 0.91 30.06
C SER A 124 1.84 1.88 30.97
N SER A 125 0.64 1.49 31.43
CA SER A 125 -0.24 2.32 32.27
C SER A 125 -0.10 2.06 33.78
N GLU A 126 0.66 1.02 34.17
CA GLU A 126 0.92 0.66 35.58
C GLU A 126 2.30 1.14 36.10
N GLY A 127 3.02 1.98 35.36
CA GLY A 127 4.37 2.49 35.70
C GLY A 127 4.41 3.93 36.21
#